data_AF-A0A7S2V453-F1
#
_entry.id   AF-A0A7S2V453-F1
#
_cell.length_a   1.000
_cell.length_b   1.000
_cell.length_c   1.000
_cell.angle_alpha   90.00
_cell.angle_beta   90.00
_cell.angle_gamma   90.00
#
_symmetry.space_group_name_H-M   'P 1'
#
loop_
_entity.id
_entity.type
_entity.pdbx_description
1 polymer ?
#
loop_
_entity_poly.entity_id
_entity_poly.type
_entity_poly.pdbx_seq_one_letter_code
_entity_poly.pdbx_strand_id
1 'polypeptide(L)'
;VISEEECKTNELAFDSDMDATDTAPCYLRPNTTKSNLDMFDIGMLVKAAGGSLDAIADHETNETYRQTGMNLLLTIDYTNTYSWIGAGDISYTYKPTILEETGYQQTEAIWDSYPTNRRLLYRYGLRIQVMHAGMFSAFSFYSLLLSITAGITLLSISRFAMDMLVTSVLPDKAKYKECKYEYSEDFGDWREMQDNRKMRRASVALSDFSTPSVDSDYAKQELEAEAMYEEDPEQYYNYGYSSS
;
A
#
# COMPACT_ATOMS: atom_id res chain seq x y z
N VAL A 1 -8.06 -9.68 -37.47
CA VAL A 1 -8.67 -9.84 -36.14
C VAL A 1 -8.99 -11.30 -35.96
N ILE A 2 -8.26 -11.97 -35.08
CA ILE A 2 -8.55 -13.35 -34.70
C ILE A 2 -9.88 -13.33 -33.96
N SER A 3 -10.86 -14.08 -34.44
CA SER A 3 -12.14 -14.22 -33.74
C SER A 3 -11.90 -14.93 -32.42
N GLU A 4 -12.57 -14.50 -31.37
CA GLU A 4 -12.57 -15.11 -30.03
C GLU A 4 -12.71 -16.65 -30.07
N GLU A 5 -13.38 -17.19 -31.10
CA GLU A 5 -13.50 -18.62 -31.40
C GLU A 5 -12.16 -19.34 -31.66
N GLU A 6 -11.20 -18.73 -32.36
CA GLU A 6 -9.92 -19.41 -32.66
C GLU A 6 -9.10 -19.61 -31.38
N CYS A 7 -9.23 -18.73 -30.39
CA CYS A 7 -8.58 -18.92 -29.11
C CYS A 7 -9.25 -19.95 -28.23
N LYS A 8 -10.57 -20.16 -28.36
CA LYS A 8 -11.28 -21.24 -27.67
C LYS A 8 -10.88 -22.64 -28.17
N THR A 9 -10.38 -22.76 -29.40
CA THR A 9 -9.96 -24.07 -29.96
C THR A 9 -8.59 -24.55 -29.50
N ASN A 10 -7.78 -23.67 -28.89
CA ASN A 10 -6.42 -24.01 -28.51
C ASN A 10 -6.39 -24.45 -27.04
N GLU A 11 -6.05 -25.70 -26.76
CA GLU A 11 -6.08 -26.31 -25.41
C GLU A 11 -5.18 -25.59 -24.38
N LEU A 12 -4.24 -24.78 -24.87
CA LEU A 12 -3.32 -23.96 -24.09
C LEU A 12 -3.77 -22.51 -23.87
N ALA A 13 -4.83 -22.08 -24.56
CA ALA A 13 -5.44 -20.77 -24.37
C ALA A 13 -6.47 -20.83 -23.25
N PHE A 14 -6.46 -19.83 -22.38
CA PHE A 14 -7.34 -19.77 -21.22
C PHE A 14 -8.77 -19.41 -21.68
N ASP A 15 -9.73 -20.29 -21.40
CA ASP A 15 -11.16 -20.00 -21.45
C ASP A 15 -11.60 -19.61 -20.03
N SER A 16 -11.68 -18.31 -19.76
CA SER A 16 -12.42 -17.83 -18.60
C SER A 16 -12.92 -16.45 -18.89
N ASP A 17 -14.04 -16.14 -18.27
CA ASP A 17 -14.72 -14.88 -17.96
C ASP A 17 -13.92 -13.54 -17.93
N MET A 18 -12.62 -13.53 -18.23
CA MET A 18 -11.90 -12.34 -18.64
C MET A 18 -12.25 -12.03 -20.10
N ASP A 19 -13.16 -11.08 -20.29
CA ASP A 19 -13.49 -10.49 -21.58
C ASP A 19 -12.21 -10.22 -22.39
N ALA A 20 -12.28 -10.49 -23.71
CA ALA A 20 -11.21 -10.17 -24.63
C ALA A 20 -10.75 -8.72 -24.40
N THR A 21 -9.47 -8.55 -24.07
CA THR A 21 -8.90 -7.21 -23.85
C THR A 21 -8.36 -6.66 -25.16
N ASP A 22 -8.46 -5.35 -25.36
CA ASP A 22 -7.91 -4.67 -26.54
C ASP A 22 -6.38 -4.87 -26.71
N THR A 23 -5.67 -5.26 -25.64
CA THR A 23 -4.21 -5.36 -25.61
C THR A 23 -3.65 -6.76 -25.88
N ALA A 24 -4.40 -7.82 -25.58
CA ALA A 24 -4.02 -9.19 -25.87
C ALA A 24 -5.29 -10.00 -26.12
N PRO A 25 -5.52 -10.50 -27.35
CA PRO A 25 -6.74 -11.22 -27.65
C PRO A 25 -6.79 -12.55 -26.91
N CYS A 26 -5.64 -13.15 -26.60
CA CYS A 26 -5.58 -14.49 -26.01
C CYS A 26 -4.46 -14.64 -24.98
N TYR A 27 -4.80 -15.18 -23.81
CA TYR A 27 -3.85 -15.49 -22.75
C TYR A 27 -3.36 -16.92 -22.86
N LEU A 28 -2.06 -17.11 -22.63
CA LEU A 28 -1.42 -18.42 -22.68
C LEU A 28 -1.13 -18.93 -21.28
N ARG A 29 -1.40 -20.22 -21.05
CA ARG A 29 -0.94 -20.94 -19.86
C ARG A 29 0.48 -21.49 -20.08
N PRO A 30 1.26 -21.68 -19.00
CA PRO A 30 2.54 -22.36 -19.09
C PRO A 30 2.36 -23.77 -19.65
N ASN A 31 2.97 -24.05 -20.79
CA ASN A 31 3.08 -25.42 -21.30
C ASN A 31 4.31 -26.06 -20.67
N THR A 32 4.10 -26.73 -19.54
CA THR A 32 5.18 -27.26 -18.72
C THR A 32 5.72 -28.56 -19.31
N THR A 33 7.00 -28.56 -19.64
CA THR A 33 7.75 -29.80 -19.94
C THR A 33 7.95 -30.65 -18.67
N LYS A 34 8.42 -31.90 -18.83
CA LYS A 34 8.74 -32.79 -17.68
C LYS A 34 9.75 -32.19 -16.68
N SER A 35 10.52 -31.18 -17.10
CA SER A 35 11.49 -30.45 -16.28
C SER A 35 10.95 -29.14 -15.69
N ASN A 36 9.63 -28.91 -15.72
CA ASN A 36 8.99 -27.65 -15.29
C ASN A 36 9.53 -26.41 -16.00
N LEU A 37 9.87 -26.55 -17.30
CA LEU A 37 10.22 -25.41 -18.15
C LEU A 37 9.03 -25.08 -19.05
N ASP A 38 8.77 -23.79 -19.22
CA ASP A 38 7.74 -23.28 -20.12
C ASP A 38 8.29 -23.20 -21.54
N MET A 39 7.56 -23.80 -22.48
CA MET A 39 7.94 -23.82 -23.89
C MET A 39 6.79 -23.30 -24.74
N PHE A 40 7.09 -22.30 -25.57
CA PHE A 40 6.13 -21.70 -26.49
C PHE A 40 6.63 -21.76 -27.93
N ASP A 41 5.74 -22.11 -28.85
CA ASP A 41 6.01 -21.93 -30.27
C ASP A 41 5.87 -20.44 -30.63
N ILE A 42 6.80 -19.92 -31.42
CA ILE A 42 6.78 -18.54 -31.89
C ILE A 42 5.51 -18.29 -32.71
N GLY A 43 5.10 -19.26 -33.54
CA GLY A 43 3.87 -19.14 -34.32
C GLY A 43 2.64 -18.99 -33.43
N MET A 44 2.61 -19.68 -32.30
CA MET A 44 1.56 -19.58 -31.30
C MET A 44 1.58 -18.22 -30.59
N LEU A 45 2.76 -17.69 -30.22
CA LEU A 45 2.88 -16.37 -29.59
C LEU A 45 2.38 -15.24 -30.50
N VAL A 46 2.74 -15.28 -31.77
CA VAL A 46 2.31 -14.28 -32.76
C VAL A 46 0.81 -14.34 -33.00
N LYS A 47 0.25 -15.55 -33.12
CA LYS A 47 -1.19 -15.74 -33.21
C LYS A 47 -1.91 -15.30 -31.94
N ALA A 48 -1.43 -15.66 -30.76
CA ALA A 48 -2.04 -15.26 -29.49
C ALA A 48 -2.03 -13.73 -29.28
N ALA A 49 -1.08 -13.03 -29.89
CA ALA A 49 -1.05 -11.57 -29.91
C ALA A 49 -1.97 -10.93 -30.96
N GLY A 50 -2.73 -11.72 -31.73
CA GLY A 50 -3.65 -11.21 -32.75
C GLY A 50 -3.03 -10.94 -34.12
N GLY A 51 -1.75 -11.24 -34.30
CA GLY A 51 -1.00 -10.90 -35.51
C GLY A 51 -0.74 -12.06 -36.46
N SER A 52 -0.26 -11.69 -37.64
CA SER A 52 0.32 -12.60 -38.62
C SER A 52 1.59 -11.95 -39.17
N LEU A 53 2.61 -12.76 -39.47
CA LEU A 53 3.84 -12.25 -40.11
C LEU A 53 3.58 -11.68 -41.50
N ASP A 54 2.49 -12.13 -42.15
CA ASP A 54 2.08 -11.67 -43.47
C ASP A 54 1.03 -10.53 -43.40
N ALA A 55 0.69 -10.06 -42.19
CA ALA A 55 -0.14 -8.88 -42.03
C ALA A 55 0.65 -7.60 -42.35
N ILE A 56 -0.08 -6.57 -42.78
CA ILE A 56 0.46 -5.24 -43.07
C ILE A 56 0.94 -4.64 -41.75
N ALA A 57 2.21 -4.23 -41.70
CA ALA A 57 2.84 -3.59 -40.55
C ALA A 57 2.70 -2.06 -40.58
N ASP A 58 2.70 -1.50 -41.78
CA ASP A 58 2.60 -0.07 -42.01
C ASP A 58 1.65 0.19 -43.19
N HIS A 59 0.60 0.96 -42.93
CA HIS A 59 -0.41 1.30 -43.92
C HIS A 59 0.08 2.29 -44.98
N GLU A 60 1.14 3.05 -44.71
CA GLU A 60 1.71 3.99 -45.66
C GLU A 60 2.56 3.29 -46.72
N THR A 61 3.42 2.37 -46.28
CA THR A 61 4.34 1.63 -47.17
C THR A 61 3.75 0.34 -47.73
N ASN A 62 2.64 -0.15 -47.13
CA ASN A 62 2.02 -1.44 -47.45
C ASN A 62 3.01 -2.62 -47.31
N GLU A 63 3.99 -2.47 -46.41
CA GLU A 63 4.96 -3.51 -46.09
C GLU A 63 4.40 -4.47 -45.02
N THR A 64 4.78 -5.74 -45.12
CA THR A 64 4.36 -6.76 -44.16
C THR A 64 5.35 -6.88 -43.00
N TYR A 65 4.92 -7.42 -41.85
CA TYR A 65 5.81 -7.70 -40.71
C TYR A 65 6.99 -8.61 -41.07
N ARG A 66 6.87 -9.43 -42.12
CA ARG A 66 7.96 -10.24 -42.69
C ARG A 66 9.08 -9.39 -43.30
N GLN A 67 8.77 -8.20 -43.81
CA GLN A 67 9.71 -7.29 -44.47
C GLN A 67 10.31 -6.28 -43.48
N THR A 68 9.50 -5.73 -42.59
CA THR A 68 9.92 -4.69 -41.63
C THR A 68 10.43 -5.24 -40.29
N GLY A 69 10.12 -6.50 -40.00
CA GLY A 69 10.29 -7.08 -38.67
C GLY A 69 9.14 -6.72 -37.73
N MET A 70 9.11 -7.36 -36.57
CA MET A 70 8.03 -7.19 -35.60
C MET A 70 8.60 -7.15 -34.19
N ASN A 71 8.10 -6.25 -33.35
CA ASN A 71 8.37 -6.25 -31.92
C ASN A 71 7.18 -6.88 -31.18
N LEU A 72 7.45 -7.96 -30.45
CA LEU A 72 6.49 -8.66 -29.61
C LEU A 72 6.84 -8.41 -28.15
N LEU A 73 5.91 -7.83 -27.39
CA LEU A 73 6.00 -7.69 -25.94
C LEU A 73 5.33 -8.90 -25.28
N LEU A 74 6.11 -9.74 -24.62
CA LEU A 74 5.61 -10.86 -23.83
C LEU A 74 5.55 -10.44 -22.36
N THR A 75 4.36 -10.13 -21.87
CA THR A 75 4.16 -9.82 -20.45
C THR A 75 3.89 -11.11 -19.68
N ILE A 76 4.76 -11.44 -18.74
CA ILE A 76 4.59 -12.57 -17.82
C ILE A 76 3.95 -12.00 -16.56
N ASP A 77 2.66 -12.27 -16.38
CA ASP A 77 1.89 -11.86 -15.21
C ASP A 77 1.90 -12.99 -14.18
N TYR A 78 2.46 -12.76 -13.00
CA TYR A 78 2.41 -13.72 -11.90
C TYR A 78 1.50 -13.22 -10.78
N THR A 79 0.63 -14.11 -10.32
CA THR A 79 -0.22 -13.88 -9.16
C THR A 79 -0.11 -15.05 -8.20
N ASN A 80 -0.06 -14.73 -6.91
CA ASN A 80 -0.16 -15.72 -5.85
C ASN A 80 -1.46 -15.57 -5.04
N THR A 81 -2.37 -14.71 -5.48
CA THR A 81 -3.58 -14.41 -4.71
C THR A 81 -4.79 -15.09 -5.31
N TYR A 82 -5.46 -15.87 -4.48
CA TYR A 82 -6.77 -16.46 -4.78
C TYR A 82 -7.83 -15.72 -3.98
N SER A 83 -8.94 -15.36 -4.62
CA SER A 83 -10.09 -14.79 -3.94
C SER A 83 -10.49 -15.69 -2.77
N TRP A 84 -10.71 -15.10 -1.60
CA TRP A 84 -11.12 -15.76 -0.35
C TRP A 84 -10.08 -16.63 0.37
N ILE A 85 -9.18 -17.31 -0.35
CA ILE A 85 -8.18 -18.23 0.26
C ILE A 85 -6.91 -17.48 0.66
N GLY A 86 -6.59 -16.37 0.01
CA GLY A 86 -5.39 -15.58 0.28
C GLY A 86 -4.21 -15.98 -0.60
N ALA A 87 -3.01 -16.01 -0.03
CA ALA A 87 -1.79 -16.39 -0.75
C ALA A 87 -1.72 -17.92 -0.93
N GLY A 88 -1.49 -18.42 -2.14
CA GLY A 88 -1.47 -19.85 -2.47
C GLY A 88 -0.22 -20.31 -3.24
N ASP A 89 -0.44 -21.07 -4.32
CA ASP A 89 0.57 -21.39 -5.32
C ASP A 89 0.68 -20.28 -6.38
N ILE A 90 1.88 -20.07 -6.92
CA ILE A 90 2.12 -19.03 -7.94
C ILE A 90 1.53 -19.50 -9.28
N SER A 91 0.61 -18.70 -9.81
CA SER A 91 0.07 -18.86 -11.16
C SER A 91 0.73 -17.88 -12.12
N TYR A 92 1.11 -18.37 -13.30
CA TYR A 92 1.71 -17.57 -14.36
C TYR A 92 0.74 -17.46 -15.54
N THR A 93 0.58 -16.25 -16.06
CA THR A 93 -0.21 -15.94 -17.25
C THR A 93 0.64 -15.17 -18.23
N TYR A 94 0.75 -15.64 -19.47
CA TYR A 94 1.54 -14.99 -20.51
C TYR A 94 0.62 -14.20 -21.42
N LYS A 95 0.91 -12.90 -21.57
CA LYS A 95 0.14 -11.94 -22.37
C LYS A 95 1.03 -11.41 -23.50
N PRO A 96 1.00 -12.04 -24.68
CA PRO A 96 1.75 -11.57 -25.83
C PRO A 96 0.99 -10.42 -26.50
N THR A 97 1.68 -9.31 -26.76
CA THR A 97 1.14 -8.10 -27.40
C THR A 97 2.10 -7.66 -28.50
N ILE A 98 1.56 -7.31 -29.68
CA ILE A 98 2.37 -6.74 -30.76
C ILE A 98 2.46 -5.22 -30.54
N LEU A 99 3.67 -4.68 -30.67
CA LEU A 99 3.87 -3.23 -30.67
C LEU A 99 3.72 -2.73 -32.12
N GLU A 100 2.55 -2.18 -32.42
CA GLU A 100 2.24 -1.60 -33.74
C GLU A 100 3.23 -0.48 -34.11
N GLU A 101 3.40 -0.26 -35.41
CA GLU A 101 4.27 0.79 -35.98
C GLU A 101 5.76 0.70 -35.58
N THR A 102 6.18 -0.40 -34.94
CA THR A 102 7.58 -0.64 -34.59
C THR A 102 8.15 -1.81 -35.38
N GLY A 103 8.86 -1.50 -36.46
CA GLY A 103 9.73 -2.46 -37.15
C GLY A 103 10.94 -2.84 -36.30
N TYR A 104 11.51 -4.02 -36.55
CA TYR A 104 12.78 -4.41 -35.95
C TYR A 104 13.79 -4.76 -37.03
N GLN A 105 14.82 -3.92 -37.12
CA GLN A 105 15.93 -4.06 -38.04
C GLN A 105 17.25 -3.97 -37.27
N GLN A 106 18.10 -4.98 -37.45
CA GLN A 106 19.47 -4.97 -36.95
C GLN A 106 20.44 -4.85 -38.13
N THR A 107 21.29 -3.83 -38.10
CA THR A 107 22.34 -3.62 -39.11
C THR A 107 23.68 -4.05 -38.54
N GLU A 108 24.33 -5.00 -39.21
CA GLU A 108 25.65 -5.50 -38.84
C GLU A 108 26.67 -5.15 -39.93
N ALA A 109 27.79 -4.55 -39.54
CA ALA A 109 28.89 -4.24 -40.46
C ALA A 109 29.95 -5.34 -40.40
N ILE A 110 30.06 -6.14 -41.46
CA ILE A 110 31.09 -7.18 -41.59
C ILE A 110 32.22 -6.59 -42.44
N TRP A 111 33.40 -6.49 -41.85
CA TRP A 111 34.59 -5.97 -42.53
C TRP A 111 35.30 -7.08 -43.29
N ASP A 112 35.37 -6.96 -44.62
CA ASP A 112 36.17 -7.88 -45.44
C ASP A 112 37.64 -7.42 -45.48
N SER A 113 37.88 -6.10 -45.48
CA SER A 113 39.22 -5.50 -45.36
C SER A 113 39.13 -4.14 -44.68
N TYR A 114 39.62 -4.04 -43.45
CA TYR A 114 39.57 -2.79 -42.68
C TYR A 114 40.67 -1.81 -43.15
N PRO A 115 40.36 -0.52 -43.37
CA PRO A 115 39.07 0.17 -43.25
C PRO A 115 38.33 0.36 -44.59
N THR A 116 38.79 -0.28 -45.67
CA THR A 116 38.39 0.07 -47.04
C THR A 116 37.09 -0.60 -47.49
N ASN A 117 36.88 -1.87 -47.15
CA ASN A 117 35.75 -2.66 -47.62
C ASN A 117 34.96 -3.27 -46.45
N ARG A 118 33.67 -2.96 -46.41
CA ARG A 118 32.68 -3.57 -45.51
C ARG A 118 31.41 -3.94 -46.25
N ARG A 119 30.76 -5.00 -45.81
CA ARG A 119 29.39 -5.38 -46.18
C ARG A 119 28.47 -5.02 -45.02
N LEU A 120 27.36 -4.36 -45.33
CA LEU A 120 26.29 -4.10 -44.38
C LEU A 120 25.24 -5.19 -44.55
N LEU A 121 24.99 -5.94 -43.48
CA LEU A 121 23.95 -6.95 -43.41
C LEU A 121 22.76 -6.38 -42.65
N TYR A 122 21.63 -6.23 -43.33
CA TYR A 122 20.36 -5.83 -42.74
C TYR A 122 19.57 -7.09 -42.39
N ARG A 123 19.27 -7.28 -41.10
CA ARG A 123 18.47 -8.40 -40.60
C ARG A 123 17.14 -7.87 -40.07
N TYR A 124 16.06 -8.25 -40.72
CA TYR A 124 14.70 -8.05 -40.23
C TYR A 124 14.23 -9.30 -39.52
N GLY A 125 13.55 -9.16 -38.40
CA GLY A 125 13.14 -10.32 -37.62
C GLY A 125 12.17 -9.98 -36.51
N LEU A 126 11.85 -11.01 -35.73
CA LEU A 126 11.03 -10.89 -34.53
C LEU A 126 11.90 -10.55 -33.33
N ARG A 127 11.66 -9.41 -32.69
CA ARG A 127 12.23 -9.08 -31.39
C ARG A 127 11.19 -9.34 -30.31
N ILE A 128 11.47 -10.32 -29.46
CA ILE A 128 10.64 -10.62 -28.28
C ILE A 128 11.24 -9.87 -27.09
N GLN A 129 10.46 -8.98 -26.49
CA GLN A 129 10.79 -8.32 -25.25
C GLN A 129 9.98 -8.96 -24.13
N VAL A 130 10.65 -9.49 -23.12
CA VAL A 130 9.97 -10.11 -21.98
C VAL A 130 9.85 -9.08 -20.86
N MET A 131 8.63 -8.82 -20.42
CA MET A 131 8.34 -7.96 -19.28
C MET A 131 7.74 -8.79 -18.16
N HIS A 132 8.33 -8.69 -16.97
CA HIS A 132 7.78 -9.33 -15.78
C HIS A 132 6.83 -8.34 -15.10
N ALA A 133 5.57 -8.72 -14.98
CA ALA A 133 4.55 -8.00 -14.26
C ALA A 133 3.92 -8.95 -13.23
N GLY A 134 3.43 -8.42 -12.12
CA GLY A 134 2.77 -9.27 -11.15
C GLY A 134 2.84 -8.73 -9.74
N MET A 135 1.99 -9.31 -8.89
CA MET A 135 1.91 -8.96 -7.49
C MET A 135 2.10 -10.22 -6.66
N PHE A 136 3.13 -10.19 -5.82
CA PHE A 136 3.31 -11.20 -4.79
C PHE A 136 2.70 -10.68 -3.49
N SER A 137 1.62 -11.30 -3.04
CA SER A 137 1.05 -10.98 -1.74
C SER A 137 1.54 -12.00 -0.72
N ALA A 138 2.06 -11.49 0.39
CA ALA A 138 2.37 -12.27 1.57
C ALA A 138 1.52 -11.77 2.74
N PHE A 139 1.25 -12.65 3.70
CA PHE A 139 0.60 -12.24 4.93
C PHE A 139 1.53 -11.30 5.72
N SER A 140 1.07 -10.09 5.99
CA SER A 140 1.76 -9.10 6.82
C SER A 140 0.92 -8.80 8.05
N PHE A 141 1.45 -9.17 9.22
CA PHE A 141 0.80 -8.87 10.50
C PHE A 141 0.63 -7.36 10.73
N TYR A 142 1.57 -6.55 10.24
CA TYR A 142 1.50 -5.09 10.33
C TYR A 142 0.30 -4.53 9.55
N SER A 143 0.09 -4.99 8.31
CA SER A 143 -1.06 -4.58 7.49
C SER A 143 -2.39 -5.00 8.11
N LEU A 144 -2.43 -6.17 8.76
CA LEU A 144 -3.60 -6.63 9.51
C LEU A 144 -3.89 -5.70 10.69
N LEU A 145 -2.88 -5.36 11.50
CA LEU A 145 -3.06 -4.48 12.65
C LEU A 145 -3.53 -3.10 12.22
N LEU A 146 -2.94 -2.53 11.17
CA LEU A 146 -3.37 -1.26 10.59
C LEU A 146 -4.84 -1.30 10.14
N SER A 147 -5.25 -2.39 9.48
CA SER A 147 -6.63 -2.55 9.01
C SER A 147 -7.62 -2.66 10.18
N ILE A 148 -7.26 -3.38 11.25
CA ILE A 148 -8.07 -3.47 12.47
C ILE A 148 -8.17 -2.09 13.15
N THR A 149 -7.05 -1.40 13.34
CA THR A 149 -7.03 -0.07 13.94
C THR A 149 -7.90 0.91 13.14
N ALA A 150 -7.76 0.92 11.81
CA ALA A 150 -8.61 1.74 10.95
C ALA A 150 -10.10 1.40 11.11
N GLY A 151 -10.45 0.11 11.22
CA GLY A 151 -11.81 -0.35 11.49
C GLY A 151 -12.36 0.16 12.83
N ILE A 152 -11.57 0.10 13.90
CA ILE A 152 -11.95 0.61 15.23
C ILE A 152 -12.11 2.13 15.22
N THR A 153 -11.23 2.85 14.52
CA THR A 153 -11.33 4.30 14.35
C THR A 153 -12.61 4.69 13.62
N LEU A 154 -12.91 4.01 12.50
CA LEU A 154 -14.15 4.23 11.74
C LEU A 154 -15.41 3.94 12.58
N LEU A 155 -15.39 2.88 13.38
CA LEU A 155 -16.47 2.55 14.30
C LEU A 155 -16.68 3.65 15.35
N SER A 156 -15.58 4.21 15.88
CA SER A 156 -15.64 5.29 16.87
C SER A 156 -16.23 6.57 16.27
N ILE A 157 -15.83 6.92 15.04
CA ILE A 157 -16.39 8.06 14.30
C ILE A 157 -17.88 7.86 14.02
N SER A 158 -18.28 6.65 13.62
CA SER A 158 -19.69 6.30 13.38
C SER A 158 -20.53 6.49 14.64
N ARG A 159 -20.05 6.00 15.79
CA ARG A 159 -20.72 6.21 17.07
C ARG A 159 -20.85 7.70 17.40
N PHE A 160 -19.79 8.47 17.21
CA PHE A 160 -19.82 9.92 17.43
C PHE A 160 -20.85 10.61 16.52
N ALA A 161 -20.91 10.23 15.24
CA ALA A 161 -21.89 10.76 14.30
C ALA A 161 -23.33 10.40 14.70
N MET A 162 -23.57 9.16 15.12
CA MET A 162 -24.87 8.72 15.63
C MET A 162 -25.27 9.49 16.89
N ASP A 163 -24.33 9.71 17.80
CA ASP A 163 -24.54 10.51 19.00
C ASP A 163 -24.91 11.96 18.65
N MET A 164 -24.25 12.56 17.66
CA MET A 164 -24.58 13.89 17.16
C MET A 164 -25.99 13.93 16.54
N LEU A 165 -26.35 12.90 15.77
CA LEU A 165 -27.67 12.77 15.14
C LEU A 165 -28.77 12.64 16.19
N VAL A 166 -28.62 11.74 17.16
CA VAL A 166 -29.59 11.50 18.24
C VAL A 166 -29.80 12.74 19.10
N THR A 167 -28.74 13.47 19.40
CA THR A 167 -28.83 14.66 20.27
C THR A 167 -29.30 15.93 19.56
N SER A 168 -29.13 16.02 18.23
CA SER A 168 -29.41 17.25 17.48
C SER A 168 -30.69 17.17 16.62
N VAL A 169 -30.89 16.05 15.93
CA VAL A 169 -31.88 15.92 14.84
C VAL A 169 -33.17 15.25 15.29
N LEU A 170 -33.11 14.26 16.18
CA LEU A 170 -34.32 13.52 16.58
C LEU A 170 -35.30 14.39 17.40
N PRO A 171 -36.62 14.21 17.20
CA PRO A 171 -37.65 14.99 17.88
C PRO A 171 -37.63 14.78 19.40
N ASP A 172 -37.37 13.55 19.85
CA ASP A 172 -37.31 13.19 21.28
C ASP A 172 -35.92 13.40 21.92
N LYS A 173 -35.09 14.30 21.37
CA LYS A 173 -33.71 14.54 21.84
C LYS A 173 -33.58 14.87 23.33
N ALA A 174 -34.62 15.44 23.96
CA ALA A 174 -34.61 15.73 25.39
C ALA A 174 -34.52 14.45 26.23
N LYS A 175 -35.35 13.44 25.93
CA LYS A 175 -35.32 12.14 26.62
C LYS A 175 -33.99 11.42 26.41
N TYR A 176 -33.46 11.44 25.19
CA TYR A 176 -32.16 10.85 24.91
C TYR A 176 -31.01 11.54 25.67
N LYS A 177 -31.08 12.87 25.85
CA LYS A 177 -30.09 13.61 26.66
C LYS A 177 -30.16 13.22 28.13
N GLU A 178 -31.36 13.13 28.70
CA GLU A 178 -31.57 12.71 30.09
C GLU A 178 -31.06 11.29 30.35
N CYS A 179 -31.28 10.35 29.42
CA CYS A 179 -30.77 8.99 29.56
C CYS A 179 -29.25 8.86 29.31
N LYS A 180 -28.66 9.78 28.52
CA LYS A 180 -27.24 9.71 28.14
C LYS A 180 -26.33 10.41 29.15
N TYR A 181 -26.77 11.55 29.68
CA TYR A 181 -25.98 12.39 30.57
C TYR A 181 -26.55 12.33 31.97
N GLU A 182 -25.78 11.79 32.92
CA GLU A 182 -26.06 11.93 34.35
C GLU A 182 -25.41 13.23 34.84
N TYR A 183 -26.22 14.13 35.40
CA TYR A 183 -25.72 15.38 35.95
C TYR A 183 -25.07 15.09 37.31
N SER A 184 -23.74 15.14 37.37
CA SER A 184 -23.02 15.13 38.64
C SER A 184 -23.01 16.53 39.26
N GLU A 185 -23.09 16.62 40.59
CA GLU A 185 -22.85 17.87 41.32
C GLU A 185 -21.43 18.40 41.03
N ASP A 186 -21.28 19.72 41.00
CA ASP A 186 -20.00 20.35 40.73
C ASP A 186 -19.04 20.09 41.90
N PHE A 187 -17.91 19.43 41.60
CA PHE A 187 -16.85 19.18 42.57
C PHE A 187 -15.98 20.42 42.84
N GLY A 188 -16.27 21.56 42.24
CA GLY A 188 -15.61 22.85 42.53
C GLY A 188 -15.70 23.22 44.00
N ASP A 189 -16.90 23.15 44.59
CA ASP A 189 -17.14 23.43 46.01
C ASP A 189 -16.34 22.48 46.92
N TRP A 190 -16.23 21.21 46.53
CA TRP A 190 -15.47 20.21 47.27
C TRP A 190 -13.96 20.51 47.29
N ARG A 191 -13.41 21.05 46.20
CA ARG A 191 -12.00 21.45 46.12
C ARG A 191 -11.73 22.73 46.92
N GLU A 192 -12.59 23.73 46.80
CA GLU A 192 -12.46 24.98 47.57
C GLU A 192 -12.56 24.73 49.08
N MET A 193 -13.43 23.81 49.51
CA MET A 193 -13.51 23.38 50.90
C MET A 193 -12.25 22.65 51.38
N GLN A 194 -11.58 21.88 50.52
CA GLN A 194 -10.32 21.23 50.89
C GLN A 194 -9.17 22.23 51.02
N ASP A 195 -9.05 23.18 50.10
CA ASP A 195 -7.98 24.18 50.16
C ASP A 195 -8.18 25.14 51.33
N ASN A 196 -9.41 25.58 51.59
CA ASN A 196 -9.71 26.37 52.79
C ASN A 196 -9.41 25.59 54.08
N ARG A 197 -9.61 24.27 54.12
CA ARG A 197 -9.22 23.44 55.26
C ARG A 197 -7.70 23.34 55.42
N LYS A 198 -6.94 23.22 54.33
CA LYS A 198 -5.47 23.23 54.37
C LYS A 198 -4.93 24.57 54.85
N MET A 199 -5.45 25.69 54.32
CA MET A 199 -5.05 27.04 54.75
C MET A 199 -5.35 27.29 56.23
N ARG A 200 -6.52 26.85 56.73
CA ARG A 200 -6.86 26.96 58.15
C ARG A 200 -5.95 26.12 59.05
N ARG A 201 -5.54 24.93 58.60
CA ARG A 201 -4.57 24.11 59.35
C ARG A 201 -3.18 24.74 59.37
N ALA A 202 -2.73 25.29 58.25
CA ALA A 202 -1.45 26.02 58.17
C ALA A 202 -1.44 27.26 59.05
N SER A 203 -2.54 28.03 59.10
CA SER A 203 -2.62 29.22 59.96
C SER A 203 -2.63 28.90 61.46
N VAL A 204 -3.28 27.80 61.87
CA VAL A 204 -3.29 27.36 63.27
C VAL A 204 -1.90 26.85 63.70
N ALA A 205 -1.21 26.11 62.84
CA ALA A 205 0.15 25.65 63.09
C ALA A 205 1.15 26.84 63.25
N LEU A 206 0.97 27.91 62.47
CA LEU A 206 1.80 29.11 62.58
C LEU A 206 1.51 29.94 63.85
N SER A 207 0.26 29.95 64.37
CA SER A 207 -0.06 30.66 65.61
C SER A 207 0.47 29.95 66.87
N ASP A 208 0.52 28.62 66.85
CA ASP A 208 1.05 27.81 67.96
C ASP A 208 2.60 27.86 68.05
N PHE A 209 3.28 28.35 67.02
CA PHE A 209 4.73 28.55 67.00
C PHE A 209 5.19 29.91 67.60
N SER A 210 4.30 30.64 68.30
CA SER A 210 4.60 31.98 68.85
C SER A 210 4.98 32.02 70.35
N THR A 211 5.19 30.90 71.03
CA THR A 211 5.84 30.92 72.35
C THR A 211 7.35 30.66 72.21
N PRO A 212 8.21 31.66 72.45
CA PRO A 212 9.64 31.44 72.50
C PRO A 212 10.00 30.76 73.84
N SER A 213 10.20 29.45 73.83
CA SER A 213 11.05 28.80 74.81
C SER A 213 12.27 28.23 74.10
N VAL A 214 13.36 28.99 74.23
CA VAL A 214 14.77 28.57 74.26
C VAL A 214 15.00 27.07 74.03
N ASP A 215 15.42 26.70 72.83
CA ASP A 215 16.57 25.81 72.56
C ASP A 215 16.85 25.82 71.05
N SER A 216 17.77 26.70 70.64
CA SER A 216 17.95 27.16 69.26
C SER A 216 18.99 26.40 68.43
N ASP A 217 19.25 25.12 68.70
CA ASP A 217 20.35 24.43 68.00
C ASP A 217 19.94 23.18 67.20
N TYR A 218 18.72 22.66 67.34
CA TYR A 218 18.29 21.44 66.63
C TYR A 218 17.36 21.69 65.43
N ALA A 219 16.61 22.80 65.40
CA ALA A 219 15.65 23.08 64.32
C ALA A 219 16.30 23.54 62.99
N LYS A 220 17.61 23.81 62.99
CA LYS A 220 18.33 24.28 61.79
C LYS A 220 18.84 23.14 60.89
N GLN A 221 18.90 21.90 61.38
CA GLN A 221 19.39 20.75 60.59
C GLN A 221 18.29 19.99 59.84
N GLU A 222 17.02 20.11 60.25
CA GLU A 222 15.92 19.38 59.60
C GLU A 222 15.33 20.16 58.41
N LEU A 223 15.33 21.50 58.47
CA LEU A 223 14.87 22.39 57.39
C LEU A 223 15.81 22.43 56.17
N GLU A 224 17.08 22.03 56.31
CA GLU A 224 18.00 21.87 55.16
C GLU A 224 17.86 20.50 54.47
N ALA A 225 17.22 19.51 55.12
CA ALA A 225 17.00 18.18 54.52
C ALA A 225 15.72 18.11 53.67
N GLU A 226 14.68 18.88 53.99
CA GLU A 226 13.43 18.91 53.22
C GLU A 226 13.49 19.81 51.97
N ALA A 227 14.32 20.86 51.97
CA ALA A 227 14.53 21.70 50.78
C ALA A 227 15.33 21.01 49.65
N MET A 228 15.83 19.79 49.87
CA MET A 228 16.56 19.00 48.86
C MET A 228 15.64 18.06 48.05
N TYR A 229 14.37 17.90 48.42
CA TYR A 229 13.45 16.96 47.74
C TYR A 229 12.31 17.62 46.95
N GLU A 230 12.31 18.95 46.84
CA GLU A 230 11.32 19.70 46.06
C GLU A 230 11.96 20.27 44.78
N GLU A 231 12.61 19.40 43.99
CA GLU A 231 13.01 19.72 42.61
C GLU A 231 11.86 19.40 41.64
N ASP A 232 11.36 20.48 41.02
CA ASP A 232 10.47 20.62 39.86
C ASP A 232 10.12 19.35 39.04
N PRO A 233 8.82 18.97 38.94
CA PRO A 233 8.36 18.00 37.94
C PRO A 233 8.12 18.60 36.52
N GLU A 234 8.54 19.85 36.23
CA GLU A 234 8.21 20.53 34.96
C GLU A 234 9.30 20.51 33.85
N GLN A 235 10.16 19.49 33.80
CA GLN A 235 11.02 19.28 32.61
C GLN A 235 10.86 17.90 32.00
N TYR A 236 9.69 17.56 31.45
CA TYR A 236 9.60 16.33 30.65
C TYR A 236 8.59 16.34 29.50
N TYR A 237 8.47 17.41 28.71
CA TYR A 237 7.95 17.31 27.34
C TYR A 237 8.57 18.36 26.41
N ASN A 238 9.78 18.09 25.93
CA ASN A 238 10.27 18.72 24.71
C ASN A 238 11.12 17.73 23.91
N TYR A 239 10.46 16.83 23.18
CA TYR A 239 11.08 16.10 22.08
C TYR A 239 10.62 16.72 20.77
N GLY A 240 11.49 17.57 20.23
CA GLY A 240 11.38 18.09 18.88
C GLY A 240 11.57 16.98 17.85
N TYR A 241 10.59 16.83 16.97
CA TYR A 241 10.78 16.20 15.67
C TYR A 241 11.49 17.20 14.76
N SER A 242 12.81 17.03 14.62
CA SER A 242 13.60 17.59 13.52
C SER A 242 13.39 16.69 12.31
N SER A 243 12.71 17.21 11.29
CA SER A 243 12.61 16.57 9.98
C SER A 243 13.78 17.00 9.10
N SER A 244 14.44 16.01 8.53
CA SER A 244 15.38 16.09 7.42
C SER A 244 15.16 14.87 6.55
#